data_AF-A0A292PU75-F1
#
_entry.id   AF-A0A292PU75-F1
#
_cell.length_a   1.000
_cell.length_b   1.000
_cell.length_c   1.000
_cell.angle_alpha   90.00
_cell.angle_beta   90.00
_cell.angle_gamma   90.00
#
_symmetry.space_group_name_H-M   'P 1'
#
loop_
_entity.id
_entity.type
_entity.pdbx_description
1 polymer ?
#
loop_
_entity_poly.entity_id
_entity_poly.type
_entity_poly.pdbx_seq_one_letter_code
_entity_poly.pdbx_strand_id
1 'polypeptide(L)'
;ALAATAPDHPYRGWREDNLGHVIYTRFKHVGALGDLQSAIDHGEAALAATPIGSPDRMIREYNLGGAVSARFERIGDINDLQKAIKHREEALKNCPKDHPDRARMCASLGGDLQLRHLNLHSVGDLNEGILLYREAYRCRTSPPRYRMEAAHKAAFLLYSSGRFHESSFILEDAVDLMPRIDLRFLKRDDQQHILSELSGLASIAASVTLQAGRGAYASLKLLELGRGIIMGFSIESRSDFSDLKTSHPLLFDKFHTLRLEIDSPVDVMDCKTNETPDQRRNRTISRRWEAVNEMEEILKRIRSVPGYDRFLLPPSRNALMKMAAKGPIVVFNSTICRSDAIIVTTSSITSIELPKLRYEETGRRMRQFAGFGGGGENVHDPNLKRIWWIGVGQLSVAPFHAAGDHTRGSTCNTLSRAISTYIPTIKALTYAR
;
A
#
# COMPACT_ATOMS: atom_id res chain seq x y z
N ALA A 1 -28.81 26.77 -1.46
CA ALA A 1 -29.24 25.95 -0.30
C ALA A 1 -28.78 26.55 1.04
N LEU A 2 -27.47 26.68 1.29
CA LEU A 2 -26.97 27.26 2.55
C LEU A 2 -27.45 28.70 2.78
N ALA A 3 -27.38 29.56 1.76
CA ALA A 3 -27.87 30.94 1.82
C ALA A 3 -29.37 31.08 2.17
N ALA A 4 -30.16 30.04 1.92
CA ALA A 4 -31.59 29.99 2.22
C ALA A 4 -31.91 29.32 3.58
N THR A 5 -30.89 28.93 4.35
CA THR A 5 -31.02 28.25 5.64
C THR A 5 -30.85 29.27 6.77
N ALA A 6 -31.80 29.37 7.70
CA ALA A 6 -31.69 30.29 8.83
C ALA A 6 -30.44 29.97 9.71
N PRO A 7 -29.79 30.98 10.34
CA PRO A 7 -28.59 30.78 11.16
C PRO A 7 -28.74 29.75 12.29
N ASP A 8 -29.94 29.66 12.86
CA ASP A 8 -30.33 28.77 13.97
C ASP A 8 -30.86 27.40 13.52
N HIS A 9 -30.94 27.16 12.20
CA HIS A 9 -31.51 25.93 11.67
C HIS A 9 -30.61 24.72 11.97
N PRO A 10 -31.13 23.59 12.51
CA PRO A 10 -30.34 22.43 12.95
C PRO A 10 -29.42 21.83 11.88
N TYR A 11 -29.83 21.88 10.61
CA TYR A 11 -29.03 21.36 9.48
C TYR A 11 -28.02 22.37 8.91
N ARG A 12 -27.94 23.60 9.44
CA ARG A 12 -27.02 24.61 8.91
C ARG A 12 -25.58 24.16 9.04
N GLY A 13 -25.16 23.68 10.22
CA GLY A 13 -23.79 23.21 10.43
C GLY A 13 -23.37 22.06 9.51
N TRP A 14 -24.30 21.17 9.15
CA TRP A 14 -24.05 20.12 8.16
C TRP A 14 -23.87 20.68 6.74
N ARG A 15 -24.66 21.68 6.36
CA ARG A 15 -24.53 22.35 5.04
C ARG A 15 -23.22 23.14 4.94
N GLU A 16 -22.82 23.80 6.02
CA GLU A 16 -21.53 24.51 6.12
C GLU A 16 -20.36 23.52 5.96
N ASP A 17 -20.36 22.40 6.71
CA ASP A 17 -19.30 21.37 6.62
C ASP A 17 -19.19 20.77 5.21
N ASN A 18 -20.31 20.40 4.60
CA ASN A 18 -20.31 19.86 3.24
C ASN A 18 -19.79 20.87 2.22
N LEU A 19 -20.17 22.13 2.33
CA LEU A 19 -19.68 23.17 1.44
C LEU A 19 -18.17 23.37 1.62
N GLY A 20 -17.70 23.44 2.86
CA GLY A 20 -16.28 23.51 3.19
C GLY A 20 -15.49 22.32 2.61
N HIS A 21 -16.02 21.09 2.75
CA HIS A 21 -15.38 19.89 2.21
C HIS A 21 -15.32 19.86 0.68
N VAL A 22 -16.38 20.29 -0.02
CA VAL A 22 -16.40 20.38 -1.48
C VAL A 22 -15.42 21.44 -1.98
N ILE A 23 -15.35 22.59 -1.31
CA ILE A 23 -14.39 23.65 -1.65
C ILE A 23 -12.95 23.16 -1.41
N TYR A 24 -12.70 22.44 -0.32
CA TYR A 24 -11.39 21.83 -0.07
C TYR A 24 -11.01 20.79 -1.12
N THR A 25 -11.97 20.00 -1.61
CA THR A 25 -11.74 19.06 -2.71
C THR A 25 -11.43 19.81 -4.00
N ARG A 26 -12.13 20.92 -4.29
CA ARG A 26 -11.79 21.81 -5.41
C ARG A 26 -10.37 22.35 -5.29
N PHE A 27 -9.96 22.80 -4.10
CA PHE A 27 -8.58 23.21 -3.85
C PHE A 27 -7.58 22.11 -4.19
N LYS A 28 -7.82 20.85 -3.81
CA LYS A 28 -6.92 19.74 -4.13
C LYS A 28 -6.72 19.54 -5.63
N HIS A 29 -7.73 19.86 -6.44
CA HIS A 29 -7.66 19.73 -7.91
C HIS A 29 -7.13 20.99 -8.61
N VAL A 30 -7.53 22.18 -8.15
CA VAL A 30 -7.28 23.45 -8.85
C VAL A 30 -6.11 24.24 -8.23
N GLY A 31 -5.85 24.06 -6.93
CA GLY A 31 -4.76 24.72 -6.21
C GLY A 31 -5.03 26.17 -5.80
N ALA A 32 -6.25 26.67 -5.94
CA ALA A 32 -6.59 28.06 -5.62
C ALA A 32 -6.54 28.34 -4.11
N LEU A 33 -5.62 29.19 -3.64
CA LEU A 33 -5.44 29.47 -2.21
C LEU A 33 -6.68 30.09 -1.54
N GLY A 34 -7.49 30.85 -2.29
CA GLY A 34 -8.76 31.41 -1.77
C GLY A 34 -9.77 30.32 -1.37
N ASP A 35 -9.69 29.14 -1.98
CA ASP A 35 -10.53 27.99 -1.63
C ASP A 35 -10.15 27.43 -0.25
N LEU A 36 -8.85 27.44 0.10
CA LEU A 36 -8.42 26.99 1.43
C LEU A 36 -9.00 27.87 2.52
N GLN A 37 -8.91 29.20 2.37
CA GLN A 37 -9.47 30.12 3.36
C GLN A 37 -10.99 29.93 3.47
N SER A 38 -11.69 29.85 2.34
CA SER A 38 -13.14 29.62 2.31
C SER A 38 -13.53 28.29 2.96
N ALA A 39 -12.77 27.22 2.74
CA ALA A 39 -13.02 25.92 3.36
C ALA A 39 -12.83 25.97 4.89
N ILE A 40 -11.83 26.72 5.36
CA ILE A 40 -11.58 26.95 6.80
C ILE A 40 -12.73 27.74 7.41
N ASP A 41 -13.16 28.84 6.79
CA ASP A 41 -14.26 29.68 7.28
C ASP A 41 -15.57 28.87 7.41
N HIS A 42 -15.89 28.05 6.40
CA HIS A 42 -17.05 27.16 6.45
C HIS A 42 -16.90 26.05 7.50
N GLY A 43 -15.69 25.49 7.68
CA GLY A 43 -15.41 24.49 8.71
C GLY A 43 -15.55 25.05 10.13
N GLU A 44 -15.07 26.27 10.38
CA GLU A 44 -15.23 26.97 11.65
C GLU A 44 -16.71 27.29 11.95
N ALA A 45 -17.45 27.79 10.95
CA ALA A 45 -18.88 28.04 11.07
C ALA A 45 -19.67 26.74 11.37
N ALA A 46 -19.33 25.65 10.68
CA ALA A 46 -19.93 24.34 10.92
C ALA A 46 -19.67 23.87 12.34
N LEU A 47 -18.44 24.01 12.83
CA LEU A 47 -18.03 23.59 14.16
C LEU A 47 -18.73 24.41 15.26
N ALA A 48 -18.84 25.72 15.09
CA ALA A 48 -19.55 26.63 15.99
C ALA A 48 -21.06 26.30 16.08
N ALA A 49 -21.67 25.88 14.97
CA ALA A 49 -23.06 25.43 14.93
C ALA A 49 -23.27 24.00 15.48
N THR A 50 -22.22 23.32 15.95
CA THR A 50 -22.32 21.95 16.48
C THR A 50 -22.32 21.94 18.00
N PRO A 51 -23.37 21.43 18.67
CA PRO A 51 -23.36 21.26 20.12
C PRO A 51 -22.18 20.40 20.59
N ILE A 52 -21.64 20.75 21.77
CA ILE A 52 -20.61 19.95 22.45
C ILE A 52 -21.17 18.55 22.74
N GLY A 53 -20.39 17.51 22.46
CA GLY A 53 -20.81 16.12 22.60
C GLY A 53 -21.59 15.55 21.40
N SER A 54 -21.90 16.37 20.39
CA SER A 54 -22.47 15.86 19.14
C SER A 54 -21.45 14.98 18.41
N PRO A 55 -21.85 13.81 17.92
CA PRO A 55 -20.94 12.94 17.19
C PRO A 55 -20.48 13.49 15.84
N ASP A 56 -21.22 14.42 15.25
CA ASP A 56 -20.82 15.11 14.02
C ASP A 56 -19.62 16.03 14.26
N ARG A 57 -19.39 16.46 15.51
CA ARG A 57 -18.27 17.31 15.89
C ARG A 57 -16.93 16.65 15.56
N MET A 58 -16.83 15.34 15.77
CA MET A 58 -15.64 14.54 15.44
C MET A 58 -15.22 14.71 13.97
N ILE A 59 -16.18 14.59 13.04
CA ILE A 59 -15.92 14.70 11.60
C ILE A 59 -15.58 16.14 11.20
N ARG A 60 -16.29 17.13 11.77
CA ARG A 60 -16.05 18.55 11.50
C ARG A 60 -14.67 19.01 11.98
N GLU A 61 -14.26 18.63 13.20
CA GLU A 61 -12.92 18.88 13.73
C GLU A 61 -11.85 18.25 12.83
N TYR A 62 -12.06 17.00 12.39
CA TYR A 62 -11.14 16.33 11.48
C TYR A 62 -11.01 17.06 10.13
N ASN A 63 -12.14 17.45 9.52
CA ASN A 63 -12.18 18.14 8.23
C ASN A 63 -11.50 19.51 8.31
N LEU A 64 -11.81 20.28 9.36
CA LEU A 64 -11.20 21.58 9.62
C LEU A 64 -9.68 21.44 9.80
N GLY A 65 -9.22 20.48 10.62
CA GLY A 65 -7.80 20.20 10.78
C GLY A 65 -7.10 19.87 9.45
N GLY A 66 -7.78 19.14 8.55
CA GLY A 66 -7.29 18.86 7.20
C GLY A 66 -7.14 20.10 6.31
N ALA A 67 -8.11 21.02 6.35
CA ALA A 67 -8.04 22.26 5.59
C ALA A 67 -6.93 23.19 6.11
N VAL A 68 -6.79 23.32 7.44
CA VAL A 68 -5.76 24.14 8.08
C VAL A 68 -4.35 23.57 7.83
N SER A 69 -4.16 22.25 7.91
CA SER A 69 -2.88 21.60 7.59
C SER A 69 -2.48 21.81 6.13
N ALA A 70 -3.43 21.72 5.19
CA ALA A 70 -3.16 22.03 3.79
C ALA A 70 -2.80 23.50 3.55
N ARG A 71 -3.34 24.43 4.35
CA ARG A 71 -2.92 25.84 4.33
C ARG A 71 -1.49 26.01 4.81
N PHE A 72 -1.10 25.32 5.88
CA PHE A 72 0.30 25.25 6.30
C PHE A 72 1.22 24.75 5.19
N GLU A 73 0.90 23.63 4.53
CA GLU A 73 1.75 23.09 3.45
C GLU A 73 1.94 24.06 2.27
N ARG A 74 1.04 25.02 2.08
CA ARG A 74 1.12 26.03 1.01
C ARG A 74 1.79 27.33 1.45
N ILE A 75 1.53 27.79 2.67
CA ILE A 75 1.93 29.12 3.15
C ILE A 75 3.14 29.03 4.08
N GLY A 76 3.30 27.93 4.81
CA GLY A 76 4.37 27.70 5.78
C GLY A 76 4.12 28.31 7.17
N ASP A 77 2.92 28.80 7.47
CA ASP A 77 2.62 29.36 8.81
C ASP A 77 2.52 28.25 9.85
N ILE A 78 3.53 28.14 10.72
CA ILE A 78 3.61 27.12 11.76
C ILE A 78 2.40 27.16 12.74
N ASN A 79 1.76 28.31 12.91
CA ASN A 79 0.56 28.42 13.75
C ASN A 79 -0.61 27.63 13.18
N ASP A 80 -0.69 27.52 11.84
CA ASP A 80 -1.69 26.70 11.18
C ASP A 80 -1.45 25.23 11.46
N LEU A 81 -0.19 24.78 11.38
CA LEU A 81 0.13 23.40 11.72
C LEU A 81 -0.23 23.07 13.19
N GLN A 82 0.04 24.00 14.11
CA GLN A 82 -0.36 23.82 15.51
C GLN A 82 -1.88 23.77 15.70
N LYS A 83 -2.63 24.60 14.98
CA LYS A 83 -4.10 24.57 15.00
C LYS A 83 -4.64 23.26 14.41
N ALA A 84 -4.07 22.81 13.28
CA ALA A 84 -4.45 21.56 12.63
C ALA A 84 -4.27 20.35 13.56
N ILE A 85 -3.13 20.30 14.26
CA ILE A 85 -2.84 19.26 15.26
C ILE A 85 -3.89 19.26 16.37
N LYS A 86 -4.22 20.43 16.95
CA LYS A 86 -5.24 20.54 18.00
C LYS A 86 -6.62 20.04 17.54
N HIS A 87 -7.04 20.43 16.34
CA HIS A 87 -8.31 19.95 15.77
C HIS A 87 -8.31 18.43 15.55
N ARG A 88 -7.22 17.87 15.03
CA ARG A 88 -7.09 16.43 14.82
C ARG A 88 -6.97 15.62 16.12
N GLU A 89 -6.33 16.17 17.16
CA GLU A 89 -6.29 15.58 18.51
C GLU A 89 -7.70 15.49 19.11
N GLU A 90 -8.48 16.58 19.05
CA GLU A 90 -9.85 16.58 19.57
C GLU A 90 -10.78 15.66 18.77
N ALA A 91 -10.61 15.60 17.44
CA ALA A 91 -11.30 14.63 16.61
C ALA A 91 -10.97 13.18 17.02
N LEU A 92 -9.69 12.84 17.17
CA LEU A 92 -9.25 11.50 17.51
C LEU A 92 -9.69 11.08 18.93
N LYS A 93 -9.69 12.03 19.88
CA LYS A 93 -10.17 11.83 21.25
C LYS A 93 -11.65 11.45 21.30
N ASN A 94 -12.47 12.06 20.45
CA ASN A 94 -13.91 11.78 20.34
C ASN A 94 -14.22 10.58 19.42
N CYS A 95 -13.22 10.04 18.73
CA CYS A 95 -13.38 8.89 17.84
C CYS A 95 -13.38 7.58 18.64
N PRO A 96 -14.41 6.72 18.50
CA PRO A 96 -14.39 5.39 19.09
C PRO A 96 -13.18 4.56 18.60
N LYS A 97 -12.66 3.67 19.46
CA LYS A 97 -11.49 2.84 19.13
C LYS A 97 -11.70 1.91 17.93
N ASP A 98 -12.93 1.45 17.74
CA ASP A 98 -13.30 0.55 16.65
C ASP A 98 -13.93 1.27 15.45
N HIS A 99 -13.91 2.61 15.43
CA HIS A 99 -14.46 3.37 14.31
C HIS A 99 -13.63 3.12 13.03
N PRO A 100 -14.25 2.83 11.88
CA PRO A 100 -13.51 2.49 10.66
C PRO A 100 -12.67 3.63 10.08
N ASP A 101 -12.99 4.88 10.40
CA ASP A 101 -12.14 6.04 10.05
C ASP A 101 -11.00 6.29 11.03
N ARG A 102 -10.89 5.52 12.13
CA ARG A 102 -9.87 5.76 13.15
C ARG A 102 -8.47 5.68 12.56
N ALA A 103 -8.18 4.70 11.70
CA ALA A 103 -6.87 4.61 11.06
C ALA A 103 -6.53 5.86 10.24
N ARG A 104 -7.52 6.40 9.52
CA ARG A 104 -7.38 7.62 8.72
C ARG A 104 -7.13 8.85 9.59
N MET A 105 -7.83 8.95 10.73
CA MET A 105 -7.63 10.03 11.71
C MET A 105 -6.24 9.98 12.36
N CYS A 106 -5.84 8.80 12.84
CA CYS A 106 -4.50 8.57 13.40
C CYS A 106 -3.40 8.87 12.37
N ALA A 107 -3.53 8.39 11.12
CA ALA A 107 -2.55 8.63 10.07
C ALA A 107 -2.43 10.13 9.73
N SER A 108 -3.55 10.86 9.73
CA SER A 108 -3.54 12.30 9.46
C SER A 108 -2.86 13.11 10.57
N LEU A 109 -3.12 12.77 11.83
CA LEU A 109 -2.43 13.40 12.97
C LEU A 109 -0.94 13.04 12.97
N GLY A 110 -0.59 11.78 12.70
CA GLY A 110 0.79 11.34 12.55
C GLY A 110 1.53 12.08 11.42
N GLY A 111 0.83 12.41 10.33
CA GLY A 111 1.33 13.24 9.24
C GLY A 111 1.66 14.67 9.66
N ASP A 112 0.77 15.32 10.40
CA ASP A 112 1.04 16.67 10.92
C ASP A 112 2.19 16.70 11.91
N LEU A 113 2.26 15.72 12.80
CA LEU A 113 3.38 15.60 13.76
C LEU A 113 4.70 15.37 13.02
N GLN A 114 4.68 14.58 11.95
CA GLN A 114 5.85 14.44 11.07
C GLN A 114 6.23 15.77 10.41
N LEU A 115 5.26 16.54 9.89
CA LEU A 115 5.51 17.87 9.33
C LEU A 115 6.11 18.80 10.39
N ARG A 116 5.59 18.78 11.62
CA ARG A 116 6.09 19.62 12.72
C ARG A 116 7.49 19.21 13.14
N HIS A 117 7.77 17.90 13.21
CA HIS A 117 9.11 17.37 13.41
C HIS A 117 10.09 17.87 12.35
N LEU A 118 9.71 17.87 11.07
CA LEU A 118 10.60 18.34 9.99
C LEU A 118 10.93 19.84 10.09
N ASN A 119 10.02 20.64 10.63
CA ASN A 119 10.20 22.10 10.76
C ASN A 119 10.87 22.51 12.08
N LEU A 120 10.62 21.78 13.17
CA LEU A 120 11.07 22.15 14.52
C LEU A 120 12.05 21.15 15.15
N HIS A 121 12.38 20.06 14.44
CA HIS A 121 13.23 18.96 14.92
C HIS A 121 12.76 18.29 16.22
N SER A 122 11.44 18.29 16.48
CA SER A 122 10.83 17.70 17.68
C SER A 122 10.86 16.17 17.63
N VAL A 123 11.78 15.53 18.36
CA VAL A 123 11.86 14.06 18.46
C VAL A 123 10.61 13.46 19.13
N GLY A 124 9.95 14.22 20.02
CA GLY A 124 8.68 13.83 20.62
C GLY A 124 7.59 13.62 19.57
N ASP A 125 7.47 14.54 18.62
CA ASP A 125 6.48 14.45 17.54
C ASP A 125 6.76 13.26 16.61
N LEU A 126 8.03 12.96 16.35
CA LEU A 126 8.41 11.79 15.55
C LEU A 126 7.96 10.49 16.23
N ASN A 127 8.23 10.35 17.53
CA ASN A 127 7.85 9.17 18.29
C ASN A 127 6.33 9.02 18.40
N GLU A 128 5.62 10.12 18.68
CA GLU A 128 4.16 10.12 18.74
C GLU A 128 3.53 9.80 17.38
N GLY A 129 4.08 10.37 16.30
CA GLY A 129 3.67 10.03 14.93
C GLY A 129 3.82 8.53 14.62
N ILE A 130 4.94 7.90 15.03
CA ILE A 130 5.14 6.44 14.88
C ILE A 130 4.08 5.66 15.68
N LEU A 131 3.75 6.08 16.90
CA LEU A 131 2.72 5.43 17.71
C LEU A 131 1.35 5.51 17.06
N LEU A 132 0.97 6.68 16.54
CA LEU A 132 -0.30 6.89 15.84
C LEU A 132 -0.39 6.05 14.56
N TYR A 133 0.67 6.00 13.76
CA TYR A 133 0.68 5.12 12.58
C TYR A 133 0.59 3.64 12.94
N ARG A 134 1.20 3.21 14.06
CA ARG A 134 1.06 1.83 14.57
C ARG A 134 -0.36 1.54 15.03
N GLU A 135 -1.01 2.49 15.69
CA GLU A 135 -2.42 2.39 16.09
C GLU A 135 -3.32 2.26 14.86
N ALA A 136 -3.11 3.11 13.85
CA ALA A 136 -3.85 3.08 12.60
C ALA A 136 -3.72 1.74 11.88
N TYR A 137 -2.50 1.23 11.74
CA TYR A 137 -2.23 -0.08 11.15
C TYR A 137 -2.94 -1.23 11.91
N ARG A 138 -3.02 -1.14 13.25
CA ARG A 138 -3.65 -2.16 14.11
C ARG A 138 -5.17 -2.08 14.19
N CYS A 139 -5.79 -0.99 13.74
CA CYS A 139 -7.25 -0.83 13.79
C CYS A 139 -7.93 -1.77 12.78
N ARG A 140 -8.33 -2.96 13.25
CA ARG A 140 -8.83 -4.05 12.39
C ARG A 140 -10.11 -3.71 11.62
N THR A 141 -10.96 -2.86 12.19
CA THR A 141 -12.19 -2.37 11.57
C THR A 141 -11.94 -1.28 10.53
N SER A 142 -10.74 -0.71 10.44
CA SER A 142 -10.43 0.23 9.36
C SER A 142 -10.18 -0.49 8.03
N PRO A 143 -10.56 0.09 6.89
CA PRO A 143 -10.25 -0.44 5.56
C PRO A 143 -8.76 -0.81 5.41
N PRO A 144 -8.42 -1.96 4.80
CA PRO A 144 -7.04 -2.43 4.66
C PRO A 144 -6.11 -1.41 4.01
N ARG A 145 -6.63 -0.60 3.07
CA ARG A 145 -5.86 0.46 2.39
C ARG A 145 -5.29 1.50 3.37
N TYR A 146 -6.12 2.06 4.26
CA TYR A 146 -5.66 3.02 5.26
C TYR A 146 -4.67 2.40 6.25
N ARG A 147 -4.87 1.12 6.60
CA ARG A 147 -3.97 0.40 7.50
C ARG A 147 -2.60 0.15 6.86
N MET A 148 -2.57 -0.16 5.57
CA MET A 148 -1.34 -0.36 4.82
C MET A 148 -0.58 0.94 4.58
N GLU A 149 -1.29 2.03 4.28
CA GLU A 149 -0.69 3.37 4.18
C GLU A 149 -0.03 3.76 5.51
N ALA A 150 -0.74 3.60 6.63
CA ALA A 150 -0.19 3.86 7.95
C ALA A 150 1.01 2.96 8.28
N ALA A 151 0.94 1.67 7.95
CA ALA A 151 2.06 0.75 8.12
C ALA A 151 3.30 1.19 7.33
N HIS A 152 3.10 1.61 6.07
CA HIS A 152 4.19 2.13 5.24
C HIS A 152 4.82 3.39 5.83
N LYS A 153 4.01 4.35 6.33
CA LYS A 153 4.51 5.57 7.00
C LYS A 153 5.27 5.24 8.28
N ALA A 154 4.74 4.37 9.15
CA ALA A 154 5.43 3.91 10.36
C ALA A 154 6.77 3.25 10.01
N ALA A 155 6.77 2.34 9.03
CA ALA A 155 7.96 1.63 8.62
C ALA A 155 9.02 2.54 8.03
N PHE A 156 8.62 3.54 7.23
CA PHE A 156 9.53 4.55 6.69
C PHE A 156 10.23 5.33 7.81
N LEU A 157 9.47 5.83 8.79
CA LEU A 157 10.06 6.55 9.93
C LEU A 157 11.00 5.66 10.75
N LEU A 158 10.61 4.42 11.03
CA LEU A 158 11.46 3.45 11.73
C LEU A 158 12.74 3.15 10.95
N TYR A 159 12.64 3.02 9.62
CA TYR A 159 13.79 2.81 8.75
C TYR A 159 14.75 4.00 8.81
N SER A 160 14.24 5.23 8.70
CA SER A 160 15.04 6.46 8.82
C SER A 160 15.69 6.61 10.19
N SER A 161 15.10 6.07 11.26
CA SER A 161 15.70 6.01 12.60
C SER A 161 16.66 4.82 12.81
N GLY A 162 16.99 4.04 11.77
CA GLY A 162 17.88 2.88 11.87
C GLY A 162 17.26 1.62 12.49
N ARG A 163 15.95 1.62 12.79
CA ARG A 163 15.22 0.50 13.40
C ARG A 163 14.72 -0.48 12.32
N PHE A 164 15.66 -1.01 11.55
CA PHE A 164 15.36 -1.85 10.37
C PHE A 164 14.56 -3.10 10.69
N HIS A 165 14.85 -3.75 11.82
CA HIS A 165 14.17 -4.96 12.25
C HIS A 165 12.67 -4.69 12.45
N GLU A 166 12.30 -3.69 13.25
CA GLU A 166 10.90 -3.33 13.48
C GLU A 166 10.20 -2.85 12.20
N SER A 167 10.90 -2.06 11.38
CA SER A 167 10.39 -1.62 10.07
C SER A 167 10.03 -2.81 9.18
N SER A 168 10.88 -3.85 9.15
CA SER A 168 10.65 -5.04 8.33
C SER A 168 9.41 -5.84 8.73
N PHE A 169 9.08 -5.94 10.02
CA PHE A 169 7.87 -6.65 10.48
C PHE A 169 6.61 -5.89 10.09
N ILE A 170 6.60 -4.56 10.27
CA ILE A 170 5.44 -3.74 9.89
C ILE A 170 5.20 -3.78 8.38
N LEU A 171 6.27 -3.78 7.57
CA LEU A 171 6.13 -3.92 6.12
C LEU A 171 5.67 -5.31 5.70
N GLU A 172 6.16 -6.37 6.34
CA GLU A 172 5.65 -7.73 6.10
C GLU A 172 4.15 -7.83 6.40
N ASP A 173 3.73 -7.31 7.56
CA ASP A 173 2.31 -7.28 7.92
C ASP A 173 1.48 -6.48 6.90
N ALA A 174 2.01 -5.38 6.37
CA ALA A 174 1.33 -4.59 5.34
C ALA A 174 1.18 -5.36 4.02
N VAL A 175 2.19 -6.15 3.62
CA VAL A 175 2.11 -7.02 2.45
C VAL A 175 1.10 -8.15 2.69
N ASP A 176 1.02 -8.69 3.90
CA ASP A 176 0.05 -9.74 4.27
C ASP A 176 -1.42 -9.23 4.29
N LEU A 177 -1.63 -7.91 4.34
CA LEU A 177 -2.97 -7.29 4.20
C LEU A 177 -3.42 -7.16 2.73
N MET A 178 -2.50 -7.14 1.77
CA MET A 178 -2.81 -6.94 0.34
C MET A 178 -3.91 -7.86 -0.20
N PRO A 179 -3.97 -9.18 0.13
CA PRO A 179 -5.00 -10.07 -0.39
C PRO A 179 -6.42 -9.70 0.05
N ARG A 180 -6.57 -8.85 1.08
CA ARG A 180 -7.85 -8.40 1.62
C ARG A 180 -8.44 -7.21 0.86
N ILE A 181 -7.64 -6.48 0.08
CA ILE A 181 -8.09 -5.34 -0.73
C ILE A 181 -8.90 -5.84 -1.92
N ASP A 182 -10.01 -5.20 -2.27
CA ASP A 182 -10.71 -5.46 -3.53
C ASP A 182 -10.55 -4.27 -4.49
N LEU A 183 -9.91 -4.51 -5.64
CA LEU A 183 -9.65 -3.45 -6.62
C LEU A 183 -10.74 -3.35 -7.69
N ARG A 184 -11.68 -4.32 -7.78
CA ARG A 184 -12.55 -4.46 -8.96
C ARG A 184 -13.59 -3.36 -9.13
N PHE A 185 -13.87 -2.59 -8.08
CA PHE A 185 -14.86 -1.49 -8.08
C PHE A 185 -14.24 -0.13 -8.40
N LEU A 186 -12.92 -0.05 -8.47
CA LEU A 186 -12.22 1.16 -8.84
C LEU A 186 -12.24 1.37 -10.35
N LYS A 187 -12.23 2.63 -10.80
CA LYS A 187 -12.00 2.95 -12.21
C LYS A 187 -10.64 2.38 -12.63
N ARG A 188 -10.47 2.05 -13.92
CA ARG A 188 -9.22 1.45 -14.42
C ARG A 188 -7.97 2.27 -14.05
N ASP A 189 -8.06 3.60 -14.10
CA ASP A 189 -6.93 4.47 -13.74
C ASP A 189 -6.59 4.37 -12.25
N ASP A 190 -7.60 4.34 -11.38
CA ASP A 190 -7.43 4.15 -9.93
C ASP A 190 -6.88 2.75 -9.61
N GLN A 191 -7.32 1.71 -10.34
CA GLN A 191 -6.76 0.36 -10.24
C GLN A 191 -5.27 0.35 -10.57
N GLN A 192 -4.87 0.98 -11.68
CA GLN A 192 -3.47 1.02 -12.10
C GLN A 192 -2.61 1.78 -11.10
N HIS A 193 -3.11 2.88 -10.54
CA HIS A 193 -2.43 3.64 -9.49
C HIS A 193 -2.19 2.77 -8.25
N ILE A 194 -3.23 2.12 -7.72
CA ILE A 194 -3.10 1.28 -6.52
C ILE A 194 -2.20 0.06 -6.79
N LEU A 195 -2.31 -0.59 -7.95
CA LEU A 195 -1.43 -1.71 -8.30
C LEU A 195 0.05 -1.30 -8.31
N SER A 196 0.35 -0.07 -8.75
CA SER A 196 1.71 0.49 -8.68
C SER A 196 2.17 0.67 -7.24
N GLU A 197 1.32 1.23 -6.36
CA GLU A 197 1.62 1.40 -4.94
C GLU A 197 1.85 0.06 -4.22
N LEU A 198 0.99 -0.94 -4.49
CA LEU A 198 1.14 -2.29 -3.95
C LEU A 198 2.46 -2.93 -4.39
N SER A 199 2.84 -2.75 -5.68
CA SER A 199 4.12 -3.24 -6.18
C SER A 199 5.30 -2.55 -5.49
N GLY A 200 5.19 -1.25 -5.25
CA GLY A 200 6.20 -0.47 -4.54
C GLY A 200 6.36 -0.96 -3.10
N LEU A 201 5.26 -1.22 -2.40
CA LEU A 201 5.26 -1.67 -1.01
C LEU A 201 5.97 -3.02 -0.83
N ALA A 202 5.64 -4.03 -1.66
CA ALA A 202 6.28 -5.34 -1.59
C ALA A 202 7.79 -5.26 -1.90
N SER A 203 8.16 -4.40 -2.86
CA SER A 203 9.54 -4.14 -3.24
C SER A 203 10.35 -3.52 -2.09
N ILE A 204 9.81 -2.48 -1.44
CA ILE A 204 10.42 -1.83 -0.27
C ILE A 204 10.50 -2.82 0.90
N ALA A 205 9.43 -3.56 1.18
CA ALA A 205 9.40 -4.58 2.24
C ALA A 205 10.52 -5.63 2.06
N ALA A 206 10.74 -6.08 0.83
CA ALA A 206 11.80 -7.02 0.48
C ALA A 206 13.21 -6.45 0.74
N SER A 207 13.45 -5.19 0.35
CA SER A 207 14.73 -4.51 0.62
C SER A 207 14.96 -4.30 2.12
N VAL A 208 13.96 -3.78 2.86
CA VAL A 208 14.10 -3.56 4.31
C VAL A 208 14.31 -4.88 5.06
N THR A 209 13.70 -5.97 4.60
CA THR A 209 13.89 -7.32 5.17
C THR A 209 15.34 -7.81 5.02
N LEU A 210 15.98 -7.56 3.87
CA LEU A 210 17.41 -7.86 3.69
C LEU A 210 18.28 -6.96 4.56
N GLN A 211 17.96 -5.66 4.62
CA GLN A 211 18.67 -4.71 5.48
C GLN A 211 18.60 -5.09 6.96
N ALA A 212 17.48 -5.66 7.40
CA ALA A 212 17.27 -6.16 8.76
C ALA A 212 17.94 -7.52 9.03
N GLY A 213 18.62 -8.12 8.05
CA GLY A 213 19.30 -9.42 8.23
C GLY A 213 18.38 -10.63 8.30
N ARG A 214 17.10 -10.51 7.91
CA ARG A 214 16.10 -11.59 8.00
C ARG A 214 16.22 -12.66 6.90
N GLY A 215 17.17 -12.47 5.98
CA GLY A 215 17.58 -13.45 4.97
C GLY A 215 16.79 -13.40 3.66
N ALA A 216 17.40 -13.98 2.61
CA ALA A 216 16.92 -13.90 1.23
C ALA A 216 15.54 -14.53 0.99
N TYR A 217 15.21 -15.62 1.70
CA TYR A 217 13.89 -16.22 1.60
C TYR A 217 12.77 -15.32 2.11
N ALA A 218 12.97 -14.64 3.24
CA ALA A 218 11.96 -13.73 3.79
C ALA A 218 11.70 -12.55 2.82
N SER A 219 12.77 -12.03 2.21
CA SER A 219 12.68 -11.00 1.17
C SER A 219 11.92 -11.50 -0.08
N LEU A 220 12.30 -12.68 -0.60
CA LEU A 220 11.67 -13.28 -1.77
C LEU A 220 10.19 -13.63 -1.54
N LYS A 221 9.86 -14.10 -0.33
CA LYS A 221 8.49 -14.39 0.10
C LYS A 221 7.58 -13.18 -0.11
N LEU A 222 8.03 -11.98 0.27
CA LEU A 222 7.26 -10.73 0.15
C LEU A 222 7.10 -10.30 -1.31
N LEU A 223 8.15 -10.44 -2.13
CA LEU A 223 8.09 -10.18 -3.57
C LEU A 223 7.09 -11.09 -4.29
N GLU A 224 7.13 -12.39 -4.00
CA GLU A 224 6.22 -13.37 -4.59
C GLU A 224 4.77 -13.16 -4.13
N LEU A 225 4.55 -12.78 -2.87
CA LEU A 225 3.21 -12.46 -2.36
C LEU A 225 2.61 -11.24 -3.06
N GLY A 226 3.34 -10.11 -3.06
CA GLY A 226 2.86 -8.87 -3.70
C GLY A 226 2.61 -9.06 -5.20
N ARG A 227 3.51 -9.75 -5.91
CA ARG A 227 3.35 -10.01 -7.34
C ARG A 227 2.24 -11.01 -7.67
N GLY A 228 2.06 -12.05 -6.86
CA GLY A 228 0.97 -13.00 -7.04
C GLY A 228 -0.40 -12.33 -6.99
N ILE A 229 -0.55 -11.34 -6.12
CA ILE A 229 -1.77 -10.54 -5.98
C ILE A 229 -1.97 -9.65 -7.21
N ILE A 230 -0.94 -8.88 -7.61
CA ILE A 230 -1.00 -8.00 -8.78
C ILE A 230 -1.33 -8.79 -10.05
N MET A 231 -0.65 -9.92 -10.27
CA MET A 231 -0.90 -10.77 -11.43
C MET A 231 -2.32 -11.36 -11.41
N GLY A 232 -2.82 -11.76 -10.24
CA GLY A 232 -4.19 -12.23 -10.08
C GLY A 232 -5.27 -11.17 -10.38
N PHE A 233 -4.90 -9.89 -10.37
CA PHE A 233 -5.76 -8.79 -10.80
C PHE A 233 -5.58 -8.41 -12.29
N SER A 234 -4.33 -8.41 -12.79
CA SER A 234 -4.01 -7.92 -14.14
C SER A 234 -4.28 -8.93 -15.26
N ILE A 235 -4.31 -10.22 -14.93
CA ILE A 235 -4.51 -11.28 -15.91
C ILE A 235 -5.58 -12.19 -15.31
N GLU A 236 -6.66 -12.51 -16.04
CA GLU A 236 -7.58 -13.63 -15.73
C GLU A 236 -6.88 -15.00 -15.85
N SER A 237 -5.56 -15.04 -15.62
CA SER A 237 -4.79 -16.27 -15.56
C SER A 237 -5.16 -16.99 -14.28
N ARG A 238 -5.11 -18.32 -14.37
CA ARG A 238 -5.37 -19.28 -13.28
C ARG A 238 -4.66 -18.82 -12.02
N SER A 239 -5.42 -18.13 -11.17
CA SER A 239 -5.01 -17.60 -9.89
C SER A 239 -5.81 -18.36 -8.85
N ASP A 240 -5.31 -18.37 -7.62
CA ASP A 240 -6.01 -19.03 -6.51
C ASP A 240 -7.49 -18.58 -6.44
N PHE A 241 -7.80 -17.34 -6.85
CA PHE A 241 -9.17 -16.81 -6.95
C PHE A 241 -10.01 -17.48 -8.05
N SER A 242 -9.49 -17.65 -9.26
CA SER A 242 -10.26 -18.26 -10.36
C SER A 242 -10.44 -19.77 -10.16
N ASP A 243 -9.44 -20.44 -9.59
CA ASP A 243 -9.54 -21.85 -9.22
C ASP A 243 -10.59 -22.05 -8.10
N LEU A 244 -10.59 -21.20 -7.08
CA LEU A 244 -11.58 -21.23 -6.00
C LEU A 244 -12.99 -20.90 -6.51
N LYS A 245 -13.13 -19.89 -7.38
CA LYS A 245 -14.43 -19.53 -7.98
C LYS A 245 -15.05 -20.69 -8.77
N THR A 246 -14.21 -21.45 -9.47
CA THR A 246 -14.66 -22.57 -10.31
C THR A 246 -15.00 -23.81 -9.48
N SER A 247 -14.14 -24.15 -8.51
CA SER A 247 -14.28 -25.39 -7.72
C SER A 247 -15.19 -25.26 -6.50
N HIS A 248 -15.23 -24.09 -5.85
CA HIS A 248 -15.97 -23.83 -4.62
C HIS A 248 -16.65 -22.43 -4.66
N PRO A 249 -17.63 -22.22 -5.55
CA PRO A 249 -18.24 -20.91 -5.79
C PRO A 249 -18.84 -20.27 -4.53
N LEU A 250 -19.48 -21.04 -3.66
CA LEU A 250 -20.07 -20.52 -2.41
C LEU A 250 -19.01 -19.96 -1.44
N LEU A 251 -17.84 -20.60 -1.34
CA LEU A 251 -16.74 -20.11 -0.52
C LEU A 251 -16.14 -18.85 -1.14
N PHE A 252 -15.99 -18.84 -2.46
CA PHE A 252 -15.51 -17.67 -3.20
C PHE A 252 -16.45 -16.47 -3.03
N ASP A 253 -17.75 -16.65 -3.22
CA ASP A 253 -18.75 -15.59 -3.12
C ASP A 253 -18.77 -14.99 -1.72
N LYS A 254 -18.81 -15.83 -0.66
CA LYS A 254 -18.74 -15.35 0.72
C LYS A 254 -17.46 -14.57 1.00
N PHE A 255 -16.31 -15.11 0.58
CA PHE A 255 -15.02 -14.43 0.73
C PHE A 255 -14.98 -13.10 -0.03
N HIS A 256 -15.52 -13.04 -1.25
CA HIS A 256 -15.56 -11.83 -2.06
C HIS A 256 -16.47 -10.77 -1.46
N THR A 257 -17.69 -11.12 -1.03
CA THR A 257 -18.62 -10.19 -0.37
C THR A 257 -18.00 -9.57 0.87
N LEU A 258 -17.32 -10.36 1.70
CA LEU A 258 -16.68 -9.85 2.91
C LEU A 258 -15.52 -8.88 2.58
N ARG A 259 -14.76 -9.09 1.50
CA ARG A 259 -13.71 -8.13 1.08
C ARG A 259 -14.30 -6.77 0.76
N LEU A 260 -15.41 -6.77 0.01
CA LEU A 260 -16.11 -5.55 -0.37
C LEU A 260 -16.60 -4.81 0.86
N GLU A 261 -17.29 -5.50 1.74
CA GLU A 261 -17.85 -4.92 2.95
C GLU A 261 -16.78 -4.32 3.87
N ILE A 262 -15.60 -4.95 3.95
CA ILE A 262 -14.47 -4.47 4.76
C ILE A 262 -13.78 -3.26 4.14
N ASP A 263 -13.64 -3.22 2.80
CA ASP A 263 -12.89 -2.17 2.11
C ASP A 263 -13.74 -0.95 1.67
N SER A 264 -15.08 -1.06 1.72
CA SER A 264 -15.97 0.06 1.43
C SER A 264 -15.74 1.27 2.35
N PRO A 265 -15.95 2.51 1.90
CA PRO A 265 -16.13 3.61 2.84
C PRO A 265 -17.38 3.36 3.69
N VAL A 266 -17.46 3.96 4.88
CA VAL A 266 -18.62 3.83 5.80
C VAL A 266 -19.88 4.53 5.25
N ASP A 267 -19.90 4.88 3.95
CA ASP A 267 -20.54 6.08 3.42
C ASP A 267 -21.89 6.36 4.08
N VAL A 268 -21.89 7.49 4.78
CA VAL A 268 -22.99 7.98 5.57
C VAL A 268 -24.00 8.49 4.56
N MET A 269 -25.06 7.71 4.33
CA MET A 269 -26.43 8.11 3.98
C MET A 269 -27.12 6.93 3.27
N ASP A 270 -27.43 5.86 4.01
CA ASP A 270 -28.66 5.13 3.70
C ASP A 270 -29.78 5.80 4.51
N CYS A 271 -30.41 6.80 3.89
CA CYS A 271 -31.50 7.58 4.46
C CYS A 271 -32.86 6.85 4.41
N LYS A 272 -32.85 5.53 4.15
CA LYS A 272 -34.07 4.72 4.01
C LYS A 272 -34.57 4.07 5.30
N THR A 273 -33.87 4.25 6.43
CA THR A 273 -34.30 3.71 7.73
C THR A 273 -34.68 4.82 8.71
N ASN A 274 -35.72 4.59 9.53
CA ASN A 274 -36.16 5.48 10.63
C ASN A 274 -35.16 5.53 11.81
N GLU A 275 -33.92 5.11 11.60
CA GLU A 275 -32.88 5.00 12.63
C GLU A 275 -32.20 6.36 12.86
N THR A 276 -31.82 6.64 14.11
CA THR A 276 -31.00 7.82 14.40
C THR A 276 -29.61 7.69 13.75
N PRO A 277 -28.91 8.79 13.44
CA PRO A 277 -27.54 8.75 12.94
C PRO A 277 -26.59 7.91 13.81
N ASP A 278 -26.78 7.95 15.13
CA ASP A 278 -25.99 7.16 16.09
C ASP A 278 -26.25 5.67 16.00
N GLN A 279 -27.51 5.26 15.87
CA GLN A 279 -27.88 3.86 15.69
C GLN A 279 -27.32 3.30 14.39
N ARG A 280 -27.44 4.04 13.28
CA ARG A 280 -26.87 3.65 11.98
C ARG A 280 -25.36 3.46 12.07
N ARG A 281 -24.65 4.44 12.63
CA ARG A 281 -23.21 4.37 12.77
C ARG A 281 -22.77 3.20 13.64
N ASN A 282 -23.39 3.00 14.80
CA ASN A 282 -23.05 1.87 15.68
C ASN A 282 -23.32 0.53 15.01
N ARG A 283 -24.43 0.40 14.29
CA ARG A 283 -24.75 -0.80 13.49
C ARG A 283 -23.69 -1.06 12.41
N THR A 284 -23.26 -0.03 11.68
CA THR A 284 -22.21 -0.18 10.66
C THR A 284 -20.87 -0.59 11.27
N ILE A 285 -20.51 -0.04 12.43
CA ILE A 285 -19.30 -0.44 13.17
C ILE A 285 -19.38 -1.91 13.60
N SER A 286 -20.50 -2.32 14.22
CA SER A 286 -20.73 -3.70 14.65
C SER A 286 -20.67 -4.66 13.48
N ARG A 287 -21.36 -4.35 12.38
CA ARG A 287 -21.40 -5.20 11.20
C ARG A 287 -20.02 -5.35 10.56
N ARG A 288 -19.23 -4.29 10.52
CA ARG A 288 -17.85 -4.33 10.02
C ARG A 288 -16.95 -5.19 10.90
N TRP A 289 -17.13 -5.14 12.23
CA TRP A 289 -16.41 -6.01 13.15
C TRP A 289 -16.74 -7.49 12.91
N GLU A 290 -18.02 -7.82 12.74
CA GLU A 290 -18.46 -9.15 12.34
C GLU A 290 -17.83 -9.58 11.01
N ALA A 291 -17.88 -8.72 9.99
CA ALA A 291 -17.30 -9.02 8.68
C ALA A 291 -15.79 -9.32 8.75
N VAL A 292 -15.04 -8.58 9.57
CA VAL A 292 -13.60 -8.84 9.80
C VAL A 292 -13.36 -10.20 10.46
N ASN A 293 -14.18 -10.58 11.43
CA ASN A 293 -14.06 -11.89 12.08
C ASN A 293 -14.50 -13.03 11.14
N GLU A 294 -15.60 -12.85 10.41
CA GLU A 294 -16.06 -13.78 9.39
C GLU A 294 -15.01 -13.99 8.28
N MET A 295 -14.26 -12.93 7.93
CA MET A 295 -13.16 -13.00 6.95
C MET A 295 -12.02 -13.92 7.43
N GLU A 296 -11.71 -13.92 8.73
CA GLU A 296 -10.67 -14.81 9.26
C GLU A 296 -11.13 -16.25 9.28
N GLU A 297 -12.39 -16.50 9.63
CA GLU A 297 -12.97 -17.84 9.61
C GLU A 297 -13.13 -18.39 8.18
N ILE A 298 -13.54 -17.57 7.21
CA ILE A 298 -13.63 -18.03 5.81
C ILE A 298 -12.25 -18.34 5.24
N LEU A 299 -11.21 -17.55 5.57
CA LEU A 299 -9.83 -17.84 5.14
C LEU A 299 -9.31 -19.16 5.75
N LYS A 300 -9.59 -19.44 7.03
CA LYS A 300 -9.26 -20.72 7.66
C LYS A 300 -9.99 -21.87 6.96
N ARG A 301 -11.28 -21.70 6.65
CA ARG A 301 -12.09 -22.72 5.97
C ARG A 301 -11.65 -22.96 4.54
N ILE A 302 -11.25 -21.94 3.79
CA ILE A 302 -10.67 -22.13 2.45
C ILE A 302 -9.37 -22.93 2.57
N ARG A 303 -8.51 -22.60 3.54
CA ARG A 303 -7.23 -23.29 3.76
C ARG A 303 -7.35 -24.72 4.29
N SER A 304 -8.52 -25.15 4.75
CA SER A 304 -8.76 -26.55 5.11
C SER A 304 -9.22 -27.41 3.93
N VAL A 305 -9.53 -26.80 2.77
CA VAL A 305 -9.89 -27.54 1.56
C VAL A 305 -8.61 -28.14 0.92
N PRO A 306 -8.60 -29.42 0.53
CA PRO A 306 -7.46 -30.03 -0.17
C PRO A 306 -7.06 -29.23 -1.40
N GLY A 307 -5.76 -28.89 -1.52
CA GLY A 307 -5.22 -28.07 -2.60
C GLY A 307 -5.25 -26.55 -2.36
N TYR A 308 -5.88 -26.09 -1.26
CA TYR A 308 -5.97 -24.68 -0.89
C TYR A 308 -5.25 -24.35 0.43
N ASP A 309 -4.45 -25.26 0.98
CA ASP A 309 -3.72 -25.09 2.25
C ASP A 309 -2.83 -23.84 2.27
N ARG A 310 -2.38 -23.39 1.10
CA ARG A 310 -1.61 -22.15 0.92
C ARG A 310 -2.38 -21.03 0.23
N PHE A 311 -3.71 -21.04 0.25
CA PHE A 311 -4.53 -19.99 -0.37
C PHE A 311 -4.13 -18.60 0.14
N LEU A 312 -3.71 -17.73 -0.79
CA LEU A 312 -3.20 -16.39 -0.53
C LEU A 312 -2.00 -16.36 0.44
N LEU A 313 -1.23 -17.44 0.48
CA LEU A 313 0.03 -17.53 1.18
C LEU A 313 1.17 -17.66 0.17
N PRO A 314 2.35 -17.07 0.48
CA PRO A 314 3.50 -17.18 -0.41
C PRO A 314 3.98 -18.64 -0.51
N PRO A 315 4.67 -19.02 -1.59
CA PRO A 315 5.23 -20.37 -1.73
C PRO A 315 6.21 -20.70 -0.61
N SER A 316 6.30 -21.97 -0.23
CA SER A 316 7.29 -22.40 0.77
C SER A 316 8.71 -22.33 0.21
N ARG A 317 9.71 -22.24 1.10
CA ARG A 317 11.13 -22.28 0.71
C ARG A 317 11.44 -23.47 -0.21
N ASN A 318 10.98 -24.65 0.16
CA ASN A 318 11.20 -25.88 -0.61
C ASN A 318 10.50 -25.83 -1.97
N ALA A 319 9.30 -25.24 -2.05
CA ALA A 319 8.60 -25.06 -3.31
C ALA A 319 9.40 -24.14 -4.25
N LEU A 320 9.86 -22.98 -3.76
CA LEU A 320 10.67 -22.04 -4.56
C LEU A 320 11.98 -22.69 -5.04
N MET A 321 12.68 -23.43 -4.19
CA MET A 321 13.92 -24.12 -4.55
C MET A 321 13.69 -25.22 -5.61
N LYS A 322 12.61 -25.99 -5.50
CA LYS A 322 12.24 -26.99 -6.53
C LYS A 322 12.01 -26.34 -7.90
N MET A 323 11.56 -25.10 -7.94
CA MET A 323 11.30 -24.39 -9.20
C MET A 323 12.60 -24.01 -9.94
N ALA A 324 13.74 -23.95 -9.24
CA ALA A 324 15.06 -23.79 -9.84
C ALA A 324 15.67 -25.10 -10.41
N ALA A 325 14.91 -26.21 -10.49
CA ALA A 325 15.40 -27.48 -11.03
C ALA A 325 15.90 -27.39 -12.49
N LYS A 326 15.32 -26.51 -13.31
CA LYS A 326 15.72 -26.28 -14.72
C LYS A 326 16.67 -25.06 -14.87
N GLY A 327 17.44 -24.76 -13.83
CA GLY A 327 18.40 -23.66 -13.80
C GLY A 327 18.11 -22.62 -12.70
N PRO A 328 19.13 -21.89 -12.24
CA PRO A 328 18.98 -20.89 -11.20
C PRO A 328 18.04 -19.77 -11.62
N ILE A 329 17.35 -19.19 -10.64
CA ILE A 329 16.47 -18.03 -10.82
C ILE A 329 17.10 -16.84 -10.10
N VAL A 330 17.21 -15.71 -10.79
CA VAL A 330 17.77 -14.47 -10.24
C VAL A 330 16.70 -13.39 -10.25
N VAL A 331 16.41 -12.84 -9.07
CA VAL A 331 15.44 -11.76 -8.86
C VAL A 331 16.20 -10.48 -8.52
N PHE A 332 16.10 -9.47 -9.37
CA PHE A 332 16.67 -8.15 -9.12
C PHE A 332 15.64 -7.22 -8.51
N ASN A 333 15.93 -6.72 -7.32
CA ASN A 333 15.13 -5.73 -6.63
C ASN A 333 15.94 -4.46 -6.41
N SER A 334 15.41 -3.31 -6.81
CA SER A 334 16.06 -2.02 -6.58
C SER A 334 15.04 -1.04 -6.04
N THR A 335 15.36 -0.46 -4.88
CA THR A 335 14.54 0.51 -4.18
C THR A 335 15.39 1.67 -3.69
N ILE A 336 14.74 2.69 -3.14
CA ILE A 336 15.40 3.78 -2.42
C ILE A 336 16.20 3.29 -1.20
N CYS A 337 15.93 2.09 -0.67
CA CYS A 337 16.61 1.56 0.50
C CYS A 337 17.93 0.89 0.14
N ARG A 338 17.89 -0.04 -0.82
CA ARG A 338 19.03 -0.83 -1.32
C ARG A 338 18.66 -1.55 -2.61
N SER A 339 19.68 -2.05 -3.29
CA SER A 339 19.54 -2.88 -4.49
C SER A 339 20.17 -4.24 -4.27
N ASP A 340 19.47 -5.29 -4.69
CA ASP A 340 19.81 -6.67 -4.39
C ASP A 340 19.52 -7.59 -5.57
N ALA A 341 20.35 -8.63 -5.72
CA ALA A 341 20.04 -9.82 -6.50
C ALA A 341 19.78 -10.98 -5.54
N ILE A 342 18.56 -11.52 -5.56
CA ILE A 342 18.19 -12.74 -4.85
C ILE A 342 18.37 -13.92 -5.81
N ILE A 343 19.13 -14.93 -5.39
CA ILE A 343 19.48 -16.10 -6.18
C ILE A 343 18.80 -17.33 -5.58
N VAL A 344 18.02 -18.03 -6.40
CA VAL A 344 17.33 -19.28 -6.03
C VAL A 344 17.97 -20.42 -6.80
N THR A 345 18.45 -21.42 -6.06
CA THR A 345 18.95 -22.68 -6.60
C THR A 345 18.17 -23.84 -5.96
N THR A 346 18.46 -25.07 -6.40
CA THR A 346 17.89 -26.27 -5.77
C THR A 346 18.44 -26.53 -4.37
N SER A 347 19.57 -25.92 -3.99
CA SER A 347 20.23 -26.12 -2.70
C SER A 347 20.07 -24.95 -1.73
N SER A 348 19.87 -23.72 -2.21
CA SER A 348 19.76 -22.55 -1.33
C SER A 348 19.02 -21.36 -1.97
N ILE A 349 18.60 -20.43 -1.11
CA ILE A 349 18.12 -19.09 -1.50
C ILE A 349 19.05 -18.08 -0.82
N THR A 350 19.80 -17.34 -1.61
CA THR A 350 20.82 -16.37 -1.15
C THR A 350 20.58 -14.99 -1.77
N SER A 351 21.27 -13.97 -1.28
CA SER A 351 21.17 -12.61 -1.81
C SER A 351 22.55 -11.96 -1.90
N ILE A 352 22.72 -11.11 -2.91
CA ILE A 352 23.92 -10.30 -3.13
C ILE A 352 23.49 -8.83 -3.19
N GLU A 353 24.11 -8.00 -2.37
CA GLU A 353 23.90 -6.55 -2.43
C GLU A 353 24.62 -5.94 -3.63
N LEU A 354 23.97 -5.00 -4.30
CA LEU A 354 24.44 -4.32 -5.52
C LEU A 354 24.56 -2.81 -5.27
N PRO A 355 25.53 -2.34 -4.48
CA PRO A 355 25.60 -0.94 -4.05
C PRO A 355 25.83 0.05 -5.20
N LYS A 356 26.35 -0.43 -6.34
CA LYS A 356 26.56 0.38 -7.56
C LYS A 356 25.29 0.52 -8.42
N LEU A 357 24.25 -0.25 -8.15
CA LEU A 357 22.98 -0.17 -8.86
C LEU A 357 22.04 0.77 -8.11
N ARG A 358 22.15 2.08 -8.33
CA ARG A 358 21.32 3.08 -7.65
C ARG A 358 19.94 3.19 -8.29
N TYR A 359 18.88 3.19 -7.49
CA TYR A 359 17.49 3.27 -7.94
C TYR A 359 17.19 4.52 -8.81
N GLU A 360 17.79 5.66 -8.49
CA GLU A 360 17.64 6.89 -9.28
C GLU A 360 18.27 6.76 -10.68
N GLU A 361 19.34 5.97 -10.79
CA GLU A 361 20.04 5.75 -12.05
C GLU A 361 19.36 4.68 -12.89
N THR A 362 18.68 3.69 -12.28
CA THR A 362 18.01 2.62 -13.02
C THR A 362 16.96 3.19 -13.96
N GLY A 363 16.10 4.10 -13.50
CA GLY A 363 15.05 4.68 -14.34
C GLY A 363 15.60 5.48 -15.52
N ARG A 364 16.71 6.22 -15.31
CA ARG A 364 17.38 6.98 -16.38
C ARG A 364 18.01 6.03 -17.40
N ARG A 365 18.76 5.03 -16.94
CA ARG A 365 19.44 4.05 -17.82
C ARG A 365 18.43 3.21 -18.60
N MET A 366 17.33 2.77 -18.00
CA MET A 366 16.30 1.98 -18.70
C MET A 366 15.64 2.76 -19.85
N ARG A 367 15.41 4.07 -19.70
CA ARG A 367 14.91 4.92 -20.80
C ARG A 367 15.90 5.06 -21.95
N GLN A 368 17.21 5.07 -21.65
CA GLN A 368 18.25 5.11 -22.68
C GLN A 368 18.33 3.78 -23.46
N PHE A 369 18.12 2.64 -22.79
CA PHE A 369 18.14 1.33 -23.45
C PHE A 369 16.93 1.04 -24.34
N ALA A 370 15.77 1.66 -24.07
CA ALA A 370 14.58 1.53 -24.92
C ALA A 370 14.79 2.05 -26.36
N GLY A 371 15.90 2.74 -26.65
CA GLY A 371 16.28 3.22 -27.99
C GLY A 371 17.37 2.41 -28.71
N PHE A 372 17.97 1.39 -28.08
CA PHE A 372 19.08 0.63 -28.68
C PHE A 372 18.69 -0.82 -28.98
N GLY A 373 18.17 -1.06 -30.19
CA GLY A 373 18.10 -2.38 -30.80
C GLY A 373 19.37 -2.64 -31.61
N GLY A 374 20.45 -3.06 -30.97
CA GLY A 374 21.71 -3.41 -31.63
C GLY A 374 22.09 -4.86 -31.34
N GLY A 375 21.89 -5.73 -32.33
CA GLY A 375 22.30 -7.14 -32.25
C GLY A 375 23.82 -7.28 -32.36
N GLY A 376 24.44 -7.83 -31.31
CA GLY A 376 25.82 -8.30 -31.36
C GLY A 376 25.88 -9.74 -31.89
N GLU A 377 26.97 -10.08 -32.57
CA GLU A 377 27.21 -11.42 -33.12
C GLU A 377 27.21 -12.49 -32.01
N ASN A 378 26.35 -13.51 -32.18
CA ASN A 378 26.22 -14.62 -31.25
C ASN A 378 27.40 -15.58 -31.37
N VAL A 379 28.26 -15.60 -30.34
CA VAL A 379 29.15 -16.74 -30.10
C VAL A 379 28.32 -17.81 -29.38
N HIS A 380 27.83 -18.79 -30.15
CA HIS A 380 27.05 -19.90 -29.59
C HIS A 380 27.97 -20.97 -28.99
N ASP A 381 28.13 -20.95 -27.66
CA ASP A 381 28.65 -22.08 -26.90
C ASP A 381 27.51 -23.08 -26.60
N PRO A 382 27.59 -24.35 -27.05
CA PRO A 382 26.56 -25.36 -26.80
C PRO A 382 26.44 -25.81 -25.34
N ASN A 383 27.37 -25.42 -24.45
CA ASN A 383 27.37 -25.80 -23.02
C ASN A 383 26.80 -24.74 -22.06
N LEU A 384 26.18 -23.67 -22.58
CA LEU A 384 25.66 -22.60 -21.74
C LEU A 384 24.53 -23.07 -20.83
N LYS A 385 24.61 -22.70 -19.55
CA LYS A 385 23.55 -22.96 -18.56
C LYS A 385 22.44 -21.93 -18.70
N ARG A 386 21.19 -22.37 -18.53
CA ARG A 386 20.02 -21.49 -18.52
C ARG A 386 19.90 -20.74 -17.19
N ILE A 387 19.60 -19.45 -17.26
CA ILE A 387 19.25 -18.59 -16.12
C ILE A 387 17.87 -17.98 -16.35
N TRP A 388 17.06 -17.98 -15.30
CA TRP A 388 15.74 -17.34 -15.29
C TRP A 388 15.84 -15.98 -14.59
N TRP A 389 15.39 -14.93 -15.24
CA TRP A 389 15.49 -13.55 -14.78
C TRP A 389 14.13 -12.99 -14.37
N ILE A 390 14.09 -12.34 -13.21
CA ILE A 390 12.94 -11.60 -12.69
C ILE A 390 13.38 -10.19 -12.32
N GLY A 391 12.91 -9.18 -13.05
CA GLY A 391 13.14 -7.78 -12.70
C GLY A 391 11.98 -7.20 -11.89
N VAL A 392 12.27 -6.49 -10.80
CA VAL A 392 11.28 -5.81 -9.94
C VAL A 392 11.23 -4.30 -10.21
N GLY A 393 10.02 -3.74 -10.24
CA GLY A 393 9.78 -2.32 -10.51
C GLY A 393 10.35 -1.88 -11.86
N GLN A 394 11.19 -0.85 -11.85
CA GLN A 394 11.84 -0.30 -13.04
C GLN A 394 12.74 -1.31 -13.76
N LEU A 395 13.21 -2.36 -13.08
CA LEU A 395 14.05 -3.39 -13.67
C LEU A 395 13.27 -4.48 -14.41
N SER A 396 11.93 -4.44 -14.39
CA SER A 396 11.08 -5.41 -15.10
C SER A 396 11.34 -5.46 -16.62
N VAL A 397 11.80 -4.35 -17.21
CA VAL A 397 12.14 -4.22 -18.63
C VAL A 397 13.65 -4.28 -18.90
N ALA A 398 14.47 -4.58 -17.89
CA ALA A 398 15.92 -4.54 -18.03
C ALA A 398 16.45 -5.69 -18.93
N PRO A 399 17.32 -5.40 -19.91
CA PRO A 399 17.90 -6.42 -20.78
C PRO A 399 19.06 -7.14 -20.09
N PHE A 400 18.81 -7.83 -18.97
CA PHE A 400 19.82 -8.63 -18.25
C PHE A 400 20.67 -9.55 -19.14
N HIS A 401 20.09 -10.12 -20.20
CA HIS A 401 20.85 -10.90 -21.18
C HIS A 401 21.99 -10.10 -21.82
N ALA A 402 21.80 -8.81 -22.07
CA ALA A 402 22.80 -7.92 -22.63
C ALA A 402 23.68 -7.24 -21.57
N ALA A 403 23.61 -7.64 -20.29
CA ALA A 403 24.46 -7.04 -19.27
C ALA A 403 25.92 -7.47 -19.43
N GLY A 404 26.83 -6.49 -19.46
CA GLY A 404 28.28 -6.69 -19.47
C GLY A 404 29.01 -5.89 -20.55
N ASP A 405 30.24 -6.29 -20.83
CA ASP A 405 31.11 -5.67 -21.81
C ASP A 405 30.91 -6.28 -23.20
N HIS A 406 30.62 -5.41 -24.18
CA HIS A 406 30.40 -5.77 -25.60
C HIS A 406 31.49 -5.21 -26.51
N THR A 407 32.64 -4.81 -25.96
CA THR A 407 33.82 -4.54 -26.79
C THR A 407 34.18 -5.77 -27.60
N ARG A 408 34.71 -5.55 -28.81
CA ARG A 408 34.99 -6.62 -29.77
C ARG A 408 35.91 -7.67 -29.15
N GLY A 409 35.46 -8.92 -29.13
CA GLY A 409 36.20 -10.06 -28.56
C GLY A 409 35.97 -10.28 -27.06
N SER A 410 35.19 -9.43 -26.38
CA SER A 410 34.85 -9.60 -24.97
C SER A 410 33.80 -10.69 -24.76
N THR A 411 34.08 -11.62 -23.85
CA THR A 411 33.12 -12.61 -23.34
C THR A 411 32.64 -12.24 -21.93
N CYS A 412 32.94 -11.02 -21.47
CA CYS A 412 32.51 -10.49 -20.18
C CYS A 412 31.09 -9.92 -20.24
N ASN A 413 30.19 -10.63 -20.91
CA ASN A 413 28.76 -10.33 -21.00
C ASN A 413 27.91 -11.56 -20.76
N THR A 414 26.64 -11.33 -20.43
CA THR A 414 25.71 -12.39 -20.03
C THR A 414 25.33 -13.28 -21.21
N LEU A 415 25.18 -12.72 -22.43
CA LEU A 415 24.95 -13.49 -23.67
C LEU A 415 26.03 -14.56 -23.90
N SER A 416 27.29 -14.25 -23.63
CA SER A 416 28.41 -15.19 -23.78
C SER A 416 28.49 -16.25 -22.66
N ARG A 417 27.67 -16.15 -21.60
CA ARG A 417 27.81 -16.95 -20.38
C ARG A 417 26.55 -17.69 -19.96
N ALA A 418 25.37 -17.33 -20.47
CA ALA A 418 24.11 -17.93 -20.07
C ALA A 418 23.02 -17.82 -21.13
N ILE A 419 22.17 -18.85 -21.19
CA ILE A 419 20.90 -18.78 -21.91
C ILE A 419 19.90 -18.05 -21.00
N SER A 420 19.46 -16.87 -21.42
CA SER A 420 18.59 -16.01 -20.63
C SER A 420 17.10 -16.28 -20.90
N THR A 421 16.29 -16.42 -19.86
CA THR A 421 14.82 -16.53 -19.98
C THR A 421 14.16 -15.61 -18.95
N TYR A 422 13.09 -14.90 -19.33
CA TYR A 422 12.42 -13.93 -18.47
C TYR A 422 11.06 -14.45 -18.01
N ILE A 423 10.76 -14.24 -16.73
CA ILE A 423 9.47 -14.63 -16.13
C ILE A 423 8.97 -13.55 -15.16
N PRO A 424 7.64 -13.38 -15.02
CA PRO A 424 7.08 -12.33 -14.16
C PRO A 424 7.14 -12.69 -12.68
N THR A 425 7.00 -13.97 -12.31
CA THR A 425 7.12 -14.48 -10.93
C THR A 425 7.73 -15.86 -10.93
N ILE A 426 8.25 -16.29 -9.78
CA ILE A 426 8.64 -17.69 -9.62
C ILE A 426 7.38 -18.54 -9.78
N LYS A 427 6.26 -18.22 -9.08
CA LYS A 427 5.01 -18.98 -9.18
C LYS A 427 4.54 -19.21 -10.64
N ALA A 428 4.71 -18.25 -11.55
CA ALA A 428 4.36 -18.43 -12.96
C ALA A 428 5.04 -19.64 -13.65
N LEU A 429 6.23 -20.05 -13.19
CA LEU A 429 6.90 -21.24 -13.71
C LEU A 429 6.14 -22.55 -13.45
N THR A 430 5.24 -22.62 -12.47
CA THR A 430 4.43 -23.84 -12.28
C THR A 430 3.44 -24.04 -13.42
N TYR A 431 2.99 -22.96 -14.05
CA TYR A 431 2.02 -23.03 -15.15
C TYR A 431 2.68 -23.12 -16.53
N ALA A 432 3.94 -22.68 -16.64
CA ALA A 432 4.69 -22.72 -17.89
C ALA A 432 5.42 -24.05 -18.15
N ARG A 433 5.28 -25.05 -17.26
CA ARG A 433 6.09 -26.27 -17.25
C ARG A 433 5.28 -27.55 -17.36
#